data_AF-A0A8T5KC76-F1
#
_entry.id   AF-A0A8T5KC76-F1
#
_cell.length_a   1.000
_cell.length_b   1.000
_cell.length_c   1.000
_cell.angle_alpha   90.00
_cell.angle_beta   90.00
_cell.angle_gamma   90.00
#
_symmetry.space_group_name_H-M   'P 1'
#
loop_
_entity.id
_entity.type
_entity.pdbx_description
1 polymer ?
#
loop_
_entity_poly.entity_id
_entity_poly.type
_entity_poly.pdbx_seq_one_letter_code
_entity_poly.pdbx_strand_id
1 'polypeptide(L)'
;MAEKIVLKAKGDGAIDYDVTFTRSDTGQLVIGCSCPAGHHGKSCKHVRELAQGDTSRLVDPSSQKGELDRAVEWFNESPLPGIWARYGHAEY
;
A
#
# COMPACT_ATOMS: atom_id res chain seq x y z
N MET A 1 -11.98 2.58 15.01
CA MET A 1 -10.63 3.20 14.99
C MET A 1 -9.99 2.85 13.65
N ALA A 2 -9.32 3.77 12.95
CA ALA A 2 -8.70 3.45 11.66
C ALA A 2 -7.32 2.81 11.89
N GLU A 3 -7.07 1.64 11.28
CA GLU A 3 -5.79 0.95 11.35
C GLU A 3 -4.90 1.36 10.18
N LYS A 4 -3.59 1.52 10.43
CA LYS A 4 -2.61 1.93 9.41
C LYS A 4 -1.38 1.02 9.46
N ILE A 5 -0.98 0.52 8.31
CA ILE A 5 0.26 -0.23 8.07
C ILE A 5 1.12 0.58 7.11
N VAL A 6 2.42 0.70 7.38
CA VAL A 6 3.38 1.40 6.52
C VAL A 6 4.50 0.45 6.16
N LEU A 7 4.63 0.15 4.87
CA LEU A 7 5.64 -0.75 4.32
C LEU A 7 6.65 0.04 3.50
N LYS A 8 7.94 -0.28 3.65
CA LYS A 8 9.00 0.25 2.81
C LYS A 8 9.20 -0.64 1.59
N ALA A 9 8.87 -0.10 0.42
CA ALA A 9 9.13 -0.71 -0.87
C ALA A 9 10.47 -0.24 -1.44
N LYS A 10 11.29 -1.16 -1.94
CA LYS A 10 12.47 -0.85 -2.74
C LYS A 10 12.04 -0.10 -3.99
N GLY A 11 12.76 0.94 -4.39
CA GLY A 11 12.60 1.60 -5.68
C GLY A 11 13.49 0.99 -6.76
N ASP A 12 13.35 1.47 -7.99
CA ASP A 12 14.32 1.20 -9.06
C ASP A 12 15.48 2.20 -8.90
N GLY A 13 16.34 1.94 -7.92
CA GLY A 13 17.47 2.79 -7.56
C GLY A 13 17.79 2.73 -6.07
N ALA A 14 18.51 3.73 -5.57
CA ALA A 14 18.86 3.88 -4.16
C ALA A 14 17.77 4.60 -3.33
N ILE A 15 16.53 4.65 -3.84
CA ILE A 15 15.42 5.37 -3.20
C ILE A 15 14.38 4.36 -2.75
N ASP A 16 14.09 4.38 -1.46
CA ASP A 16 13.01 3.62 -0.86
C ASP A 16 11.72 4.43 -0.88
N TYR A 17 10.59 3.76 -1.08
CA TYR A 17 9.28 4.39 -1.09
C TYR A 17 8.41 3.80 0.01
N ASP A 18 7.79 4.67 0.80
CA ASP A 18 6.80 4.24 1.79
C ASP A 18 5.44 3.99 1.12
N VAL A 19 4.86 2.84 1.43
CA VAL A 19 3.55 2.38 0.99
C VAL A 19 2.66 2.24 2.21
N THR A 20 1.58 3.02 2.24
CA THR A 20 0.69 3.12 3.39
C THR A 20 -0.63 2.45 3.07
N PHE A 21 -1.03 1.48 3.89
CA PHE A 21 -2.33 0.82 3.85
C PHE A 21 -3.14 1.32 5.05
N THR A 22 -4.29 1.94 4.82
CA THR A 22 -5.15 2.46 5.88
C THR A 22 -6.53 1.81 5.77
N ARG A 23 -6.92 1.02 6.77
CA ARG A 23 -8.25 0.42 6.88
C ARG A 23 -9.11 1.30 7.76
N SER A 24 -10.20 1.81 7.20
CA SER A 24 -11.22 2.55 7.94
C SER A 24 -12.20 1.59 8.62
N ASP A 25 -12.84 2.06 9.69
CA ASP A 25 -13.85 1.31 10.47
C ASP A 25 -15.04 0.85 9.61
N THR A 26 -15.32 1.60 8.54
CA THR A 26 -16.36 1.31 7.53
C THR A 26 -15.98 0.19 6.55
N GLY A 27 -14.81 -0.45 6.71
CA GLY A 27 -14.30 -1.49 5.81
C GLY A 27 -13.62 -0.96 4.54
N GLN A 28 -13.46 0.36 4.42
CA GLN A 28 -12.77 0.98 3.29
C GLN A 28 -11.26 0.90 3.46
N LEU A 29 -10.57 0.30 2.49
CA LEU A 29 -9.11 0.26 2.43
C LEU A 29 -8.60 1.36 1.51
N VAL A 30 -7.62 2.12 1.97
CA VAL A 30 -6.93 3.18 1.22
C VAL A 30 -5.44 2.83 1.14
N ILE A 31 -4.88 2.77 -0.07
CA ILE A 31 -3.49 2.34 -0.30
C ILE A 31 -2.71 3.40 -1.06
N GLY A 32 -1.72 3.99 -0.42
CA GLY A 32 -0.90 5.06 -1.00
C GLY A 32 0.55 4.69 -1.12
N CYS A 33 1.25 5.32 -2.05
CA CYS A 33 2.69 5.21 -2.15
C CYS A 33 3.31 6.58 -2.39
N SER A 34 4.42 6.86 -1.72
CA SER A 34 5.18 8.12 -1.83
C SER A 34 5.95 8.25 -3.16
N CYS A 35 5.84 7.27 -4.07
CA CYS A 35 6.47 7.34 -5.38
C CYS A 35 5.75 8.34 -6.32
N PRO A 36 6.43 8.89 -7.34
CA PRO A 36 5.83 9.85 -8.27
C PRO A 36 4.58 9.31 -8.97
N ALA A 37 4.50 8.00 -9.24
CA ALA A 37 3.30 7.39 -9.80
C ALA A 37 2.12 7.38 -8.81
N GLY A 38 2.39 7.13 -7.52
CA GLY A 38 1.38 7.19 -6.45
C GLY A 38 0.92 8.62 -6.18
N HIS A 39 1.85 9.59 -6.24
CA HIS A 39 1.53 11.02 -6.13
C HIS A 39 0.65 11.51 -7.29
N HIS A 40 0.81 10.95 -8.48
CA HIS A 40 -0.03 11.24 -9.65
C HIS A 40 -1.37 10.47 -9.63
N GLY A 41 -1.71 9.79 -8.53
CA GLY A 41 -2.95 9.04 -8.38
C GLY A 41 -3.04 7.78 -9.23
N LYS A 42 -1.89 7.24 -9.69
CA LYS A 42 -1.83 6.00 -10.47
C LYS A 42 -1.41 4.83 -9.58
N SER A 43 -1.90 3.64 -9.89
CA SER A 43 -1.41 2.40 -9.29
C SER A 43 0.05 2.18 -9.70
N CYS A 44 0.96 2.39 -8.76
CA CYS A 44 2.38 2.15 -8.99
C CYS A 44 2.69 0.65 -8.89
N LYS A 45 3.77 0.22 -9.54
CA LYS A 45 4.21 -1.18 -9.47
C LYS A 45 4.47 -1.63 -8.03
N HIS A 46 4.99 -0.75 -7.18
CA HIS A 46 5.25 -1.04 -5.77
C HIS A 46 3.98 -1.45 -5.01
N VAL A 47 2.91 -0.67 -5.14
CA VAL A 47 1.62 -0.98 -4.50
C VAL A 47 1.05 -2.27 -5.05
N ARG A 48 1.12 -2.48 -6.37
CA ARG A 48 0.60 -3.68 -7.00
C ARG A 48 1.35 -4.93 -6.54
N GLU A 49 2.68 -4.88 -6.52
CA GLU A 49 3.53 -6.00 -6.08
C GLU A 49 3.29 -6.30 -4.59
N LEU A 50 3.23 -5.29 -3.72
CA LEU A 50 2.92 -5.49 -2.30
C LEU A 50 1.48 -5.96 -2.07
N ALA A 51 0.49 -5.44 -2.77
CA ALA A 51 -0.90 -5.91 -2.66
C ALA A 51 -1.06 -7.37 -3.13
N GLN A 52 -0.14 -7.87 -3.95
CA GLN A 52 -0.06 -9.28 -4.37
C GLN A 52 0.75 -10.14 -3.39
N GLY A 53 1.31 -9.55 -2.32
CA GLY A 53 2.15 -10.24 -1.35
C GLY A 53 3.60 -10.46 -1.78
N ASP A 54 4.10 -9.69 -2.74
CA ASP A 54 5.51 -9.79 -3.16
C ASP A 54 6.44 -9.24 -2.07
N THR A 55 7.05 -10.15 -1.30
CA THR A 55 8.02 -9.79 -0.27
C THR A 55 9.35 -9.30 -0.83
N SER A 56 9.67 -9.62 -2.09
CA SER A 56 10.95 -9.21 -2.71
C SER A 56 11.02 -7.70 -2.88
N ARG A 57 9.86 -7.05 -3.00
CA ARG A 57 9.74 -5.59 -3.06
C ARG A 57 9.97 -4.90 -1.72
N LEU A 58 9.90 -5.60 -0.59
CA LEU A 58 10.18 -4.99 0.71
C LEU A 58 11.67 -4.65 0.84
N VAL A 59 11.95 -3.48 1.42
CA VAL A 59 13.31 -3.08 1.83
C VAL A 59 13.86 -4.09 2.83
N ASP A 60 13.06 -4.39 3.86
CA ASP A 60 13.36 -5.39 4.89
C ASP A 60 12.22 -6.41 4.99
N PRO A 61 12.27 -7.53 4.24
CA PRO A 61 11.22 -8.55 4.28
C PRO A 61 11.19 -9.29 5.63
N SER A 62 12.31 -9.40 6.33
CA SER A 62 12.42 -10.08 7.63
C SER A 62 11.54 -9.45 8.70
N SER A 63 11.50 -8.12 8.76
CA SER A 63 10.73 -7.38 9.76
C SER A 63 9.30 -7.07 9.30
N GLN A 64 9.11 -6.83 8.00
CA GLN A 64 7.84 -6.31 7.46
C GLN A 64 6.94 -7.38 6.82
N LYS A 65 7.35 -8.65 6.78
CA LYS A 65 6.53 -9.73 6.19
C LYS A 65 5.18 -9.89 6.89
N GLY A 66 5.13 -9.80 8.22
CA GLY A 66 3.87 -9.93 8.96
C GLY A 66 2.91 -8.76 8.69
N GLU A 67 3.44 -7.56 8.52
CA GLU A 67 2.66 -6.37 8.17
C GLU A 67 2.15 -6.44 6.71
N LEU A 68 2.98 -6.96 5.80
CA LEU A 68 2.60 -7.22 4.42
C LEU A 68 1.46 -8.24 4.33
N ASP A 69 1.57 -9.34 5.08
CA ASP A 69 0.53 -10.38 5.12
C ASP A 69 -0.81 -9.78 5.57
N ARG A 70 -0.82 -9.03 6.69
CA ARG A 70 -2.02 -8.30 7.15
C ARG A 70 -2.56 -7.32 6.11
N ALA A 71 -1.68 -6.60 5.40
CA ALA A 71 -2.10 -5.65 4.37
C ALA A 71 -2.74 -6.36 3.17
N VAL A 72 -2.23 -7.55 2.79
CA VAL A 72 -2.79 -8.40 1.73
C VAL A 72 -4.13 -8.99 2.17
N GLU A 73 -4.26 -9.42 3.42
CA GLU A 73 -5.54 -9.85 3.99
C GLU A 73 -6.57 -8.73 3.88
N TRP A 74 -6.24 -7.51 4.32
CA TRP A 74 -7.13 -6.36 4.20
C TRP A 74 -7.53 -6.07 2.75
N PHE A 75 -6.61 -6.25 1.81
CA PHE A 75 -6.87 -6.07 0.39
C PHE A 75 -7.88 -7.10 -0.15
N ASN A 76 -7.76 -8.36 0.27
CA ASN A 76 -8.68 -9.44 -0.12
C ASN A 76 -10.04 -9.35 0.58
N GLU A 77 -10.08 -8.89 1.84
CA GLU A 77 -11.31 -8.70 2.60
C GLU A 77 -12.13 -7.48 2.13
N SER A 78 -11.50 -6.50 1.48
CA SER A 78 -12.20 -5.29 1.09
C SER A 78 -13.24 -5.59 -0.01
N PRO A 79 -14.51 -5.15 0.14
CA PRO A 79 -15.61 -5.46 -0.80
C PRO A 79 -15.42 -4.89 -2.21
N LEU A 80 -14.32 -4.20 -2.44
CA LEU A 80 -13.90 -3.70 -3.74
C LEU A 80 -12.44 -4.10 -3.98
N PRO A 81 -12.16 -5.38 -4.34
CA PRO A 81 -10.80 -5.82 -4.68
C PRO A 81 -10.20 -5.06 -5.89
N GLY A 82 -10.98 -4.17 -6.52
CA GLY A 82 -10.59 -3.34 -7.67
C GLY A 82 -10.74 -1.83 -7.47
N ILE A 83 -11.07 -1.31 -6.28
CA ILE A 83 -11.06 0.15 -6.09
C ILE A 83 -9.63 0.64 -5.81
N TRP A 84 -8.91 0.83 -6.91
CA TRP A 84 -7.97 1.94 -7.09
C TRP A 84 -8.68 3.30 -7.09
N ALA A 85 -9.92 3.38 -6.59
CA ALA A 85 -10.66 4.63 -6.51
C ALA A 85 -10.23 5.39 -5.26
N ARG A 86 -9.56 6.49 -5.57
CA ARG A 86 -9.51 7.77 -4.85
C ARG A 86 -8.20 8.09 -4.16
N TYR A 87 -7.10 7.98 -4.92
CA TYR A 87 -6.01 8.95 -4.77
C TYR A 87 -6.37 10.21 -5.54
N GLY A 88 -7.02 11.12 -4.82
CA GLY A 88 -7.40 12.44 -5.27
C GLY A 88 -7.94 13.22 -4.09
N HIS A 89 -7.02 13.78 -3.30
CA HIS A 89 -7.23 14.99 -2.51
C HIS A 89 -8.18 14.85 -1.29
N ALA A 90 -7.62 14.47 -0.14
CA ALA A 90 -7.75 15.32 1.03
C ALA A 90 -6.39 16.01 1.12
N GLU A 91 -6.29 17.32 0.91
CA GLU A 91 -6.15 18.38 1.93
C GLU A 91 -6.39 19.75 1.23
N TYR A 92 -7.13 20.64 1.89
CA TYR A 92 -7.52 22.03 1.60
C TYR A 92 -8.52 22.36 0.46
#